data_AF-A0A3D5XPI1-F1
#
_entry.id   AF-A0A3D5XPI1-F1
#
_cell.length_a   1.000
_cell.length_b   1.000
_cell.length_c   1.000
_cell.angle_alpha   90.00
_cell.angle_beta   90.00
_cell.angle_gamma   90.00
#
_symmetry.space_group_name_H-M   'P 1'
#
loop_
_entity.id
_entity.type
_entity.pdbx_description
1 polymer ?
#
loop_
_entity_poly.entity_id
_entity_poly.type
_entity_poly.pdbx_seq_one_letter_code
_entity_poly.pdbx_strand_id
1 'polypeptide(L)'
;MKRFILLLISLVLIVGCSVKPTENNEIVEEVKDEVIEEIAEEVVEDTVDYSFKVLSPKGAPALAILPLLEKNADNVTTVDGGELLQAALVNPSPEYDVIIAPSNLGAMLASNDKTTYKMLAIVTWGNLYIVAESEDSLNGGSIALFGEGTVPGLVFEETMKNISLEKTYFNSVADAQGALLSGKFDSAMLAEPLATATINKAKENGKELKIVADLQENWEDLYDNDGYP
;
A
#
# COMPACT_ATOMS: atom_id res chain seq x y z
N MET A 1 -45.19 -31.61 -10.62
CA MET A 1 -45.26 -31.49 -12.09
C MET A 1 -45.82 -30.10 -12.40
N LYS A 2 -44.98 -29.05 -12.41
CA LYS A 2 -44.36 -28.43 -13.60
C LYS A 2 -45.37 -28.24 -14.76
N ARG A 3 -45.77 -27.00 -15.07
CA ARG A 3 -45.18 -26.18 -16.17
C ARG A 3 -46.02 -24.92 -16.53
N PHE A 4 -45.27 -23.80 -16.69
CA PHE A 4 -45.30 -22.74 -17.73
C PHE A 4 -46.57 -21.88 -17.91
N ILE A 5 -46.53 -20.54 -17.69
CA ILE A 5 -45.91 -19.42 -18.44
C ILE A 5 -46.38 -19.33 -19.91
N LEU A 6 -47.16 -18.28 -20.23
CA LEU A 6 -46.88 -17.17 -21.17
C LEU A 6 -48.21 -16.51 -21.59
N LEU A 7 -48.33 -15.19 -21.43
CA LEU A 7 -49.46 -14.44 -21.97
C LEU A 7 -48.92 -13.19 -22.69
N LEU A 8 -48.99 -13.26 -24.02
CA LEU A 8 -48.71 -12.23 -25.01
C LEU A 8 -50.01 -11.40 -25.20
N ILE A 9 -49.96 -10.08 -25.04
CA ILE A 9 -51.07 -9.14 -25.38
C ILE A 9 -50.39 -7.92 -26.02
N SER A 10 -50.38 -7.79 -27.35
CA SER A 10 -51.38 -7.28 -28.29
C SER A 10 -51.22 -5.79 -28.61
N LEU A 11 -50.87 -5.55 -29.87
CA LEU A 11 -50.80 -4.28 -30.58
C LEU A 11 -52.23 -3.74 -30.83
N VAL A 12 -52.51 -2.49 -30.47
CA VAL A 12 -53.68 -1.75 -30.98
C VAL A 12 -53.24 -0.34 -31.38
N LEU A 13 -53.25 -0.11 -32.69
CA LEU A 13 -53.25 1.20 -33.34
C LEU A 13 -54.69 1.72 -33.39
N ILE A 14 -54.97 2.95 -32.95
CA ILE A 14 -55.87 3.90 -33.65
C ILE A 14 -55.41 5.33 -33.34
N VAL A 15 -55.02 6.05 -34.40
CA VAL A 15 -54.79 7.50 -34.46
C VAL A 15 -56.10 8.18 -34.89
N GLY A 16 -56.40 9.35 -34.35
CA GLY A 16 -57.42 10.24 -34.93
C GLY A 16 -57.58 11.57 -34.21
N CYS A 17 -57.21 12.66 -34.92
CA CYS A 17 -57.91 13.96 -35.05
C CYS A 17 -56.89 14.97 -35.62
N SER A 18 -56.80 15.22 -36.94
CA SER A 18 -57.73 15.92 -37.85
C SER A 18 -57.71 17.45 -37.72
N VAL A 19 -56.87 18.12 -38.52
CA VAL A 19 -57.06 19.48 -39.07
C VAL A 19 -56.42 19.51 -40.47
N LYS A 20 -57.08 20.15 -41.44
CA LYS A 20 -56.71 20.32 -42.86
C LYS A 20 -57.12 21.75 -43.27
N PRO A 21 -56.71 22.31 -44.43
CA PRO A 21 -55.34 22.70 -44.82
C PRO A 21 -55.28 24.16 -45.39
N THR A 22 -54.09 24.71 -45.59
CA THR A 22 -53.86 25.75 -46.62
C THR A 22 -52.51 25.49 -47.30
N GLU A 23 -52.53 25.61 -48.61
CA GLU A 23 -51.64 25.02 -49.60
C GLU A 23 -50.32 25.78 -49.86
N ASN A 24 -49.33 24.98 -50.26
CA ASN A 24 -48.25 25.25 -51.23
C ASN A 24 -46.83 25.54 -50.72
N ASN A 25 -46.17 24.43 -50.32
CA ASN A 25 -45.08 23.78 -51.05
C ASN A 25 -43.83 24.62 -51.41
N GLU A 26 -42.88 24.67 -50.48
CA GLU A 26 -41.47 24.34 -50.78
C GLU A 26 -41.04 23.21 -49.82
N ILE A 27 -40.61 22.11 -50.45
CA ILE A 27 -40.09 20.80 -50.01
C ILE A 27 -39.06 20.96 -48.87
N VAL A 28 -39.21 20.47 -47.62
CA VAL A 28 -39.23 19.11 -47.02
C VAL A 28 -37.98 18.24 -47.27
N GLU A 29 -37.14 18.12 -46.23
CA GLU A 29 -36.54 16.87 -45.70
C GLU A 29 -36.13 17.19 -44.25
N GLU A 30 -37.02 17.01 -43.28
CA GLU A 30 -37.23 15.80 -42.44
C GLU A 30 -35.95 15.27 -41.77
N VAL A 31 -35.92 15.57 -40.47
CA VAL A 31 -34.95 15.22 -39.45
C VAL A 31 -34.84 13.69 -39.35
N LYS A 32 -33.66 13.14 -39.61
CA LYS A 32 -33.31 11.77 -39.25
C LYS A 32 -32.84 11.71 -37.79
N ASP A 33 -33.35 10.68 -37.12
CA ASP A 33 -32.96 10.14 -35.82
C ASP A 33 -31.47 9.71 -35.75
N GLU A 34 -30.53 10.66 -35.86
CA GLU A 34 -29.08 10.36 -35.81
C GLU A 34 -28.36 11.05 -34.63
N VAL A 35 -29.08 11.78 -33.77
CA VAL A 35 -28.47 12.71 -32.79
C VAL A 35 -28.46 12.19 -31.33
N ILE A 36 -28.74 10.90 -31.08
CA ILE A 36 -28.73 10.34 -29.70
C ILE A 36 -27.67 9.25 -29.48
N GLU A 37 -27.01 8.73 -30.54
CA GLU A 37 -25.92 7.75 -30.37
C GLU A 37 -24.50 8.35 -30.45
N GLU A 38 -24.33 9.65 -30.73
CA GLU A 38 -23.01 10.26 -31.00
C GLU A 38 -22.47 11.12 -29.83
N ILE A 39 -22.79 10.75 -28.58
CA ILE A 39 -22.23 11.40 -27.36
C ILE A 39 -21.73 10.40 -26.32
N ALA A 40 -21.49 9.16 -26.72
CA ALA A 40 -20.94 8.10 -25.87
C ALA A 40 -19.66 7.49 -26.43
N GLU A 41 -18.84 8.23 -27.18
CA GLU A 41 -17.51 7.75 -27.57
C GLU A 41 -16.57 8.91 -27.90
N GLU A 42 -16.12 9.65 -26.89
CA GLU A 42 -14.81 10.31 -26.89
C GLU A 42 -14.42 10.73 -25.46
N VAL A 43 -14.27 9.74 -24.57
CA VAL A 43 -13.22 9.86 -23.56
C VAL A 43 -11.99 9.32 -24.25
N VAL A 44 -11.23 10.22 -24.88
CA VAL A 44 -9.87 9.90 -25.32
C VAL A 44 -9.11 9.52 -24.05
N GLU A 45 -9.01 8.22 -23.82
CA GLU A 45 -8.08 7.62 -22.88
C GLU A 45 -6.70 7.97 -23.43
N ASP A 46 -6.19 9.14 -23.06
CA ASP A 46 -4.80 9.52 -23.29
C ASP A 46 -3.96 8.64 -22.35
N THR A 47 -3.92 7.35 -22.66
CA THR A 47 -3.02 6.36 -22.09
C THR A 47 -1.66 6.66 -22.67
N VAL A 48 -1.05 7.75 -22.17
CA VAL A 48 0.39 7.81 -22.27
C VAL A 48 0.91 6.64 -21.44
N ASP A 49 1.37 5.61 -22.15
CA ASP A 49 2.08 4.44 -21.62
C ASP A 49 3.42 4.89 -21.05
N TYR A 50 3.38 5.73 -20.02
CA TYR A 50 4.52 6.00 -19.17
C TYR A 50 4.69 4.77 -18.30
N SER A 51 5.56 3.87 -18.76
CA SER A 51 6.00 2.75 -17.95
C SER A 51 6.96 3.30 -16.87
N PHE A 52 6.40 3.70 -15.73
CA PHE A 52 7.17 4.20 -14.58
C PHE A 52 8.01 3.08 -13.97
N LYS A 53 9.31 3.30 -13.75
CA LYS A 53 10.17 2.39 -13.00
C LYS A 53 10.10 2.71 -11.51
N VAL A 54 9.72 1.74 -10.71
CA VAL A 54 9.52 1.91 -9.27
C VAL A 54 10.46 1.02 -8.48
N LEU A 55 11.14 1.60 -7.50
CA LEU A 55 11.90 0.88 -6.48
C LEU A 55 11.15 0.96 -5.16
N SER A 56 10.95 -0.17 -4.49
CA SER A 56 10.31 -0.22 -3.16
C SER A 56 11.02 -1.19 -2.23
N PRO A 57 11.11 -0.92 -0.92
CA PRO A 57 11.39 -1.99 0.04
C PRO A 57 10.27 -3.02 -0.01
N LYS A 58 10.60 -4.28 0.30
CA LYS A 58 9.61 -5.30 0.62
C LYS A 58 8.89 -4.97 1.93
N GLY A 59 7.68 -5.51 2.11
CA GLY A 59 6.85 -5.29 3.30
C GLY A 59 5.69 -4.32 3.04
N ALA A 60 5.14 -3.74 4.10
CA ALA A 60 3.96 -2.86 4.02
C ALA A 60 4.06 -1.73 2.97
N PRO A 61 5.21 -1.04 2.77
CA PRO A 61 5.28 0.02 1.77
C PRO A 61 5.04 -0.48 0.33
N ALA A 62 5.35 -1.75 0.02
CA ALA A 62 5.09 -2.33 -1.29
C ALA A 62 3.58 -2.52 -1.57
N LEU A 63 2.73 -2.57 -0.54
CA LEU A 63 1.28 -2.67 -0.72
C LEU A 63 0.70 -1.43 -1.38
N ALA A 64 1.33 -0.26 -1.20
CA ALA A 64 0.91 0.99 -1.84
C ALA A 64 1.03 0.95 -3.37
N ILE A 65 1.85 0.03 -3.91
CA ILE A 65 2.07 -0.16 -5.35
C ILE A 65 1.53 -1.49 -5.85
N LEU A 66 0.65 -2.16 -5.08
CA LEU A 66 0.05 -3.43 -5.49
C LEU A 66 -0.63 -3.37 -6.86
N PRO A 67 -1.43 -2.33 -7.21
CA PRO A 67 -2.01 -2.24 -8.55
C PRO A 67 -0.97 -2.19 -9.67
N LEU A 68 0.22 -1.63 -9.39
CA LEU A 68 1.32 -1.57 -10.34
C LEU A 68 2.05 -2.91 -10.44
N LEU A 69 2.24 -3.60 -9.32
CA LEU A 69 2.77 -4.97 -9.30
C LEU A 69 1.87 -5.94 -10.08
N GLU A 70 0.55 -5.78 -10.05
CA GLU A 70 -0.39 -6.62 -10.80
C GLU A 70 -0.39 -6.34 -12.30
N LYS A 71 -0.30 -5.07 -12.70
CA LYS A 71 -0.46 -4.65 -14.10
C LYS A 71 0.86 -4.54 -14.86
N ASN A 72 1.95 -4.16 -14.18
CA ASN A 72 3.25 -3.79 -14.76
C ASN A 72 4.42 -4.29 -13.89
N ALA A 73 4.42 -5.56 -13.51
CA ALA A 73 5.43 -6.14 -12.60
C ALA A 73 6.88 -5.91 -13.05
N ASP A 74 7.15 -5.94 -14.36
CA ASP A 74 8.50 -5.78 -14.94
C ASP A 74 9.13 -4.42 -14.60
N ASN A 75 8.30 -3.44 -14.26
CA ASN A 75 8.71 -2.09 -13.92
C ASN A 75 8.91 -1.86 -12.42
N VAL A 76 8.63 -2.86 -11.59
CA VAL A 76 8.75 -2.76 -10.14
C VAL A 76 9.92 -3.62 -9.66
N THR A 77 10.90 -2.97 -9.03
CA THR A 77 11.97 -3.65 -8.28
C THR A 77 11.67 -3.59 -6.80
N THR A 78 11.76 -4.74 -6.11
CA THR A 78 11.67 -4.78 -4.64
C THR A 78 12.99 -5.23 -4.02
N VAL A 79 13.37 -4.57 -2.92
CA VAL A 79 14.65 -4.81 -2.23
C VAL A 79 14.45 -5.05 -0.74
N ASP A 80 15.45 -5.68 -0.12
CA ASP A 80 15.57 -5.80 1.33
C ASP A 80 16.58 -4.76 1.85
N GLY A 81 16.30 -4.19 3.02
CA GLY A 81 17.18 -3.20 3.66
C GLY A 81 17.21 -1.83 2.97
N GLY A 82 17.99 -0.90 3.55
CA GLY A 82 18.07 0.51 3.10
C GLY A 82 19.19 0.83 2.11
N GLU A 83 20.18 -0.04 1.95
CA GLU A 83 21.41 0.23 1.19
C GLU A 83 21.13 0.49 -0.29
N LEU A 84 20.36 -0.38 -0.94
CA LEU A 84 19.98 -0.24 -2.35
C LEU A 84 19.07 0.97 -2.60
N LEU A 85 18.21 1.30 -1.62
CA LEU A 85 17.37 2.50 -1.68
C LEU A 85 18.22 3.78 -1.63
N GLN A 86 19.20 3.83 -0.73
CA GLN A 86 20.13 4.95 -0.64
C GLN A 86 20.94 5.10 -1.93
N ALA A 87 21.48 4.00 -2.46
CA ALA A 87 22.25 4.00 -3.70
C ALA A 87 21.43 4.56 -4.88
N ALA A 88 20.17 4.15 -4.99
CA ALA A 88 19.26 4.65 -6.02
C ALA A 88 18.94 6.15 -5.85
N LEU A 89 18.71 6.61 -4.62
CA LEU A 89 18.39 8.02 -4.33
C LEU A 89 19.53 9.00 -4.64
N VAL A 90 20.79 8.56 -4.57
CA VAL A 90 21.97 9.39 -4.82
C VAL A 90 22.56 9.21 -6.22
N ASN A 91 21.94 8.36 -7.05
CA ASN A 91 22.46 8.08 -8.39
C ASN A 91 22.42 9.35 -9.26
N PRO A 92 23.56 9.83 -9.79
CA PRO A 92 23.59 11.01 -10.66
C PRO A 92 22.90 10.77 -12.01
N SER A 93 22.64 9.51 -12.37
CA SER A 93 21.86 9.09 -13.53
C SER A 93 20.66 8.25 -13.04
N PRO A 94 19.55 8.89 -12.61
CA PRO A 94 18.41 8.20 -12.01
C PRO A 94 17.91 7.02 -12.86
N GLU A 95 17.83 5.83 -12.25
CA GLU A 95 17.34 4.61 -12.90
C GLU A 95 15.85 4.35 -12.66
N TYR A 96 15.30 4.95 -11.60
CA TYR A 96 13.93 4.80 -11.15
C TYR A 96 13.20 6.14 -11.19
N ASP A 97 11.94 6.16 -11.58
CA ASP A 97 11.13 7.38 -11.56
C ASP A 97 10.56 7.62 -10.16
N VAL A 98 10.23 6.56 -9.43
CA VAL A 98 9.72 6.61 -8.06
C VAL A 98 10.51 5.66 -7.18
N ILE A 99 10.93 6.15 -6.02
CA ILE A 99 11.58 5.35 -4.98
C ILE A 99 10.76 5.50 -3.69
N ILE A 100 10.24 4.39 -3.19
CA ILE A 100 9.71 4.31 -1.83
C ILE A 100 10.89 4.05 -0.90
N ALA A 101 11.08 4.90 0.11
CA ALA A 101 12.20 4.82 1.03
C ALA A 101 11.83 5.38 2.41
N PRO A 102 12.60 5.07 3.47
CA PRO A 102 12.42 5.71 4.76
C PRO A 102 12.41 7.24 4.65
N SER A 103 11.43 7.88 5.28
CA SER A 103 11.21 9.32 5.24
C SER A 103 12.46 10.10 5.69
N ASN A 104 13.12 9.62 6.76
CA ASN A 104 14.34 10.20 7.30
C ASN A 104 15.54 10.13 6.33
N LEU A 105 15.67 9.05 5.56
CA LEU A 105 16.71 8.90 4.54
C LEU A 105 16.54 9.94 3.43
N GLY A 106 15.32 10.07 2.89
CA GLY A 106 14.99 11.05 1.87
C GLY A 106 15.26 12.48 2.34
N ALA A 107 14.80 12.81 3.55
CA ALA A 107 15.01 14.13 4.16
C ALA A 107 16.50 14.44 4.40
N MET A 108 17.27 13.47 4.90
CA MET A 108 18.71 13.61 5.10
C MET A 108 19.43 13.87 3.78
N LEU A 109 19.13 13.11 2.72
CA LEU A 109 19.79 13.29 1.43
C LEU A 109 19.42 14.63 0.79
N ALA A 110 18.14 15.02 0.85
CA ALA A 110 17.67 16.29 0.29
C ALA A 110 18.29 17.50 1.01
N SER A 111 18.38 17.47 2.34
CA SER A 111 18.98 18.56 3.13
C SER A 111 20.50 18.74 2.91
N ASN A 112 21.16 17.72 2.35
CA ASN A 112 22.59 17.74 2.03
C ASN A 112 22.87 17.84 0.52
N ASP A 113 21.86 18.20 -0.28
CA ASP A 113 21.95 18.31 -1.75
C ASP A 113 22.51 17.02 -2.41
N LYS A 114 22.21 15.85 -1.84
CA LYS A 114 22.68 14.54 -2.33
C LYS A 114 21.71 13.83 -3.26
N THR A 115 20.49 14.35 -3.40
CA THR A 115 19.46 13.75 -4.24
C THR A 115 18.68 14.82 -4.98
N THR A 116 18.24 14.50 -6.20
CA THR A 116 17.33 15.34 -7.00
C THR A 116 15.87 14.93 -6.81
N TYR A 117 15.61 13.80 -6.14
CA TYR A 117 14.26 13.33 -5.82
C TYR A 117 13.57 14.27 -4.82
N LYS A 118 12.25 14.36 -4.92
CA LYS A 118 11.40 15.12 -4.00
C LYS A 118 10.39 14.20 -3.36
N MET A 119 10.04 14.49 -2.11
CA MET A 119 9.00 13.75 -1.40
C MET A 119 7.65 13.97 -2.11
N LEU A 120 7.02 12.86 -2.53
CA LEU A 120 5.71 12.87 -3.17
C LEU A 120 4.59 12.63 -2.16
N ALA A 121 4.72 11.58 -1.35
CA ALA A 121 3.72 11.17 -0.36
C ALA A 121 4.34 10.27 0.70
N ILE A 122 3.66 10.15 1.84
CA ILE A 122 3.88 9.11 2.85
C ILE A 122 2.84 8.01 2.61
N VAL A 123 3.29 6.77 2.51
CA VAL A 123 2.44 5.62 2.14
C VAL A 123 2.14 4.67 3.30
N THR A 124 2.78 4.86 4.45
CA THR A 124 2.61 4.08 5.67
C THR A 124 2.67 4.99 6.89
N TRP A 125 1.84 4.74 7.90
CA TRP A 125 1.76 5.57 9.13
C TRP A 125 2.00 4.77 10.42
N GLY A 126 2.37 3.50 10.31
CA GLY A 126 2.57 2.62 11.44
C GLY A 126 2.28 1.18 11.04
N ASN A 127 2.95 0.25 11.73
CA ASN A 127 2.83 -1.20 11.55
C ASN A 127 3.86 -1.99 12.38
N LEU A 128 4.47 -1.40 13.42
CA LEU A 128 5.55 -2.04 14.18
C LEU A 128 5.02 -2.60 15.49
N TYR A 129 5.36 -3.85 15.76
CA TYR A 129 4.86 -4.60 16.89
C TYR A 129 6.00 -5.33 17.58
N ILE A 130 5.96 -5.42 18.91
CA ILE A 130 6.80 -6.39 19.63
C ILE A 130 6.06 -7.71 19.71
N VAL A 131 6.69 -8.78 19.22
CA VAL A 131 6.18 -10.14 19.29
C VAL A 131 7.01 -10.94 20.27
N ALA A 132 6.35 -11.56 21.25
CA ALA A 132 6.98 -12.37 22.30
C ALA A 132 6.00 -13.41 22.85
N GLU A 133 6.44 -14.26 23.78
CA GLU A 133 5.55 -15.20 24.47
C GLU A 133 4.60 -14.49 25.45
N SER A 134 5.09 -13.45 26.13
CA SER A 134 4.32 -12.69 27.11
C SER A 134 4.88 -11.28 27.31
N GLU A 135 4.11 -10.41 27.97
CA GLU A 135 4.57 -9.06 28.34
C GLU A 135 5.78 -9.11 29.30
N ASP A 136 5.96 -10.20 30.04
CA ASP A 136 7.13 -10.38 30.90
C ASP A 136 8.45 -10.39 30.11
N SER A 137 8.40 -10.72 28.81
CA SER A 137 9.54 -10.62 27.90
C SER A 137 10.02 -9.18 27.66
N LEU A 138 9.30 -8.16 28.15
CA LEU A 138 9.71 -6.76 28.13
C LEU A 138 10.43 -6.32 29.42
N ASN A 139 10.42 -7.16 30.47
CA ASN A 139 10.98 -6.85 31.79
C ASN A 139 12.48 -7.23 31.93
N GLY A 140 13.14 -7.54 30.81
CA GLY A 140 14.52 -8.03 30.75
C GLY A 140 14.70 -9.04 29.62
N GLY A 141 15.95 -9.39 29.33
CA GLY A 141 16.29 -10.38 28.29
C GLY A 141 16.66 -9.73 26.96
N SER A 142 16.53 -10.49 25.88
CA SER A 142 17.06 -10.17 24.56
C SER A 142 15.95 -9.82 23.56
N ILE A 143 16.21 -8.80 22.73
CA ILE A 143 15.29 -8.39 21.65
C ILE A 143 16.01 -8.29 20.30
N ALA A 144 15.42 -8.95 19.31
CA ALA A 144 15.83 -8.82 17.92
C ALA A 144 15.11 -7.63 17.27
N LEU A 145 15.88 -6.68 16.75
CA LEU A 145 15.40 -5.45 16.12
C LEU A 145 15.85 -5.39 14.66
N PHE A 146 15.26 -4.49 13.88
CA PHE A 146 15.72 -4.16 12.53
C PHE A 146 15.63 -2.65 12.32
N GLY A 147 16.34 -2.16 11.30
CA GLY A 147 16.28 -0.75 10.92
C GLY A 147 17.06 0.18 11.85
N GLU A 148 18.25 -0.23 12.29
CA GLU A 148 19.16 0.60 13.09
C GLU A 148 19.40 1.96 12.41
N GLY A 149 19.15 3.06 13.12
CA GLY A 149 19.29 4.43 12.60
C GLY A 149 18.27 4.83 11.52
N THR A 150 17.32 3.96 11.18
CA THR A 150 16.21 4.24 10.27
C THR A 150 14.89 4.39 11.05
N VAL A 151 13.81 4.78 10.38
CA VAL A 151 12.50 5.02 11.03
C VAL A 151 12.11 3.90 12.00
N PRO A 152 12.12 2.59 11.66
CA PRO A 152 11.74 1.54 12.61
C PRO A 152 12.58 1.52 13.89
N GLY A 153 13.91 1.63 13.76
CA GLY A 153 14.80 1.69 14.93
C GLY A 153 14.58 2.95 15.75
N LEU A 154 14.42 4.11 15.10
CA LEU A 154 14.19 5.39 15.80
C LEU A 154 12.85 5.40 16.55
N VAL A 155 11.80 4.85 15.95
CA VAL A 155 10.49 4.71 16.61
C VAL A 155 10.60 3.78 17.82
N PHE A 156 11.32 2.65 17.70
CA PHE A 156 11.57 1.78 18.85
C PHE A 156 12.37 2.49 19.94
N GLU A 157 13.46 3.17 19.59
CA GLU A 157 14.29 3.90 20.57
C GLU A 157 13.50 4.99 21.30
N GLU A 158 12.51 5.61 20.65
CA GLU A 158 11.68 6.64 21.28
C GLU A 158 10.56 6.05 22.14
N THR A 159 9.78 5.12 21.58
CA THR A 159 8.58 4.54 22.21
C THR A 159 8.93 3.55 23.31
N MET A 160 10.11 2.93 23.25
CA MET A 160 10.58 1.91 24.20
C MET A 160 11.83 2.35 24.96
N LYS A 161 12.08 3.67 25.08
CA LYS A 161 13.31 4.23 25.71
C LYS A 161 13.58 3.79 27.15
N ASN A 162 12.53 3.43 27.90
CA ASN A 162 12.63 3.08 29.31
C ASN A 162 12.73 1.56 29.55
N ILE A 163 12.75 0.73 28.50
CA ILE A 163 12.83 -0.73 28.67
C ILE A 163 14.30 -1.16 28.83
N SER A 164 14.52 -2.18 29.65
CA SER A 164 15.85 -2.74 29.90
C SER A 164 16.05 -4.05 29.15
N LEU A 165 16.11 -4.00 27.81
CA LEU A 165 16.39 -5.16 26.95
C LEU A 165 17.79 -5.11 26.33
N GLU A 166 18.41 -6.27 26.14
CA GLU A 166 19.61 -6.48 25.34
C GLU A 166 19.25 -6.43 23.85
N LYS A 167 19.51 -5.28 23.24
CA LYS A 167 19.15 -4.98 21.85
C LYS A 167 20.16 -5.59 20.87
N THR A 168 19.68 -6.31 19.87
CA THR A 168 20.48 -6.73 18.71
C THR A 168 19.77 -6.32 17.43
N TYR A 169 20.42 -5.48 16.63
CA TYR A 169 19.91 -5.06 15.33
C TYR A 169 20.33 -6.03 14.22
N PHE A 170 19.37 -6.42 13.39
CA PHE A 170 19.53 -7.24 12.21
C PHE A 170 19.29 -6.42 10.94
N ASN A 171 19.80 -6.92 9.82
CA ASN A 171 19.74 -6.24 8.52
C ASN A 171 18.31 -6.11 7.98
N SER A 172 17.42 -7.03 8.35
CA SER A 172 16.05 -7.05 7.86
C SER A 172 15.06 -7.54 8.92
N VAL A 173 13.78 -7.22 8.73
CA VAL A 173 12.69 -7.76 9.56
C VAL A 173 12.60 -9.29 9.45
N ALA A 174 12.97 -9.88 8.31
CA ALA A 174 13.01 -11.33 8.11
C ALA A 174 14.10 -12.00 8.96
N ASP A 175 15.26 -11.34 9.12
CA ASP A 175 16.33 -11.83 9.98
C ASP A 175 15.94 -11.74 11.46
N ALA A 176 15.31 -10.64 11.88
CA ALA A 176 14.77 -10.49 13.23
C ALA A 176 13.70 -11.55 13.54
N GLN A 177 12.81 -11.85 12.58
CA GLN A 177 11.85 -12.96 12.67
C GLN A 177 12.59 -14.30 12.85
N GLY A 178 13.61 -14.56 12.04
CA GLY A 178 14.39 -15.80 12.11
C GLY A 178 15.04 -15.98 13.48
N ALA A 179 15.55 -14.88 14.06
CA ALA A 179 16.15 -14.86 15.39
C ALA A 179 15.13 -15.26 16.48
N LEU A 180 13.92 -14.68 16.46
CA LEU A 180 12.84 -15.03 17.39
C LEU A 180 12.38 -16.49 17.26
N LEU A 181 12.14 -16.95 16.03
CA LEU A 181 11.67 -18.31 15.75
C LEU A 181 12.73 -19.38 16.10
N SER A 182 14.01 -19.01 16.11
CA SER A 182 15.09 -19.91 16.54
C SER A 182 15.14 -20.12 18.06
N GLY A 183 14.42 -19.31 18.84
CA GLY A 183 14.46 -19.32 20.30
C GLY A 183 15.73 -18.70 20.90
N LYS A 184 16.56 -18.03 20.10
CA LYS A 184 17.75 -17.30 20.57
C LYS A 184 17.42 -15.94 21.17
N PHE A 185 16.22 -15.43 20.90
CA PHE A 185 15.73 -14.14 21.37
C PHE A 185 14.38 -14.31 22.04
N ASP A 186 14.15 -13.55 23.11
CA ASP A 186 12.93 -13.59 23.91
C ASP A 186 11.78 -12.83 23.22
N SER A 187 12.14 -11.79 22.47
CA SER A 187 11.21 -10.96 21.71
C SER A 187 11.83 -10.48 20.40
N ALA A 188 10.98 -10.03 19.47
CA ALA A 188 11.43 -9.28 18.30
C ALA A 188 10.47 -8.14 17.96
N MET A 189 11.01 -7.04 17.46
CA MET A 189 10.23 -6.03 16.76
C MET A 189 10.00 -6.50 15.32
N LEU A 190 8.74 -6.63 14.92
CA LEU A 190 8.32 -7.07 13.60
C LEU A 190 7.33 -6.09 12.99
N ALA A 191 7.27 -6.08 11.66
CA ALA A 191 6.31 -5.29 10.91
C ALA A 191 5.20 -6.18 10.35
N GLU A 192 3.96 -5.69 10.27
CA GLU A 192 2.93 -6.39 9.49
C GLU A 192 3.25 -6.35 7.97
N PRO A 193 2.86 -7.40 7.21
CA PRO A 193 2.11 -8.60 7.60
C PRO A 193 2.95 -9.73 8.25
N LEU A 194 4.25 -9.50 8.44
CA LEU A 194 5.19 -10.53 8.91
C LEU A 194 4.99 -10.87 10.40
N ALA A 195 4.53 -9.92 11.21
CA ALA A 195 4.20 -10.15 12.61
C ALA A 195 3.11 -11.23 12.74
N THR A 196 1.98 -11.07 12.05
CA THR A 196 0.91 -12.07 12.00
C THR A 196 1.40 -13.42 11.46
N ALA A 197 2.19 -13.42 10.37
CA ALA A 197 2.75 -14.65 9.82
C ALA A 197 3.66 -15.39 10.81
N THR A 198 4.44 -14.64 11.62
CA THR A 198 5.34 -15.19 12.64
C THR A 198 4.57 -15.90 13.74
N ILE A 199 3.51 -15.28 14.24
CA ILE A 199 2.65 -15.85 15.30
C ILE A 199 2.04 -17.16 14.84
N ASN A 200 1.48 -17.20 13.62
CA ASN A 200 0.91 -18.41 13.04
C ASN A 200 1.96 -19.51 12.88
N LYS A 201 3.14 -19.18 12.34
CA LYS A 201 4.24 -20.14 12.15
C LYS A 201 4.78 -20.67 13.49
N ALA A 202 4.86 -19.83 14.52
CA ALA A 202 5.28 -20.28 15.85
C ALA A 202 4.27 -21.28 16.44
N LYS A 203 2.98 -21.00 16.29
CA LYS A 203 1.89 -21.86 16.76
C LYS A 203 1.92 -23.24 16.12
N GLU A 204 2.19 -23.33 14.82
CA GLU A 204 2.38 -24.60 14.11
C GLU A 204 3.55 -25.43 14.67
N ASN A 205 4.56 -24.77 15.23
CA ASN A 205 5.72 -25.39 15.86
C ASN A 205 5.58 -25.56 17.38
N GLY A 206 4.37 -25.39 17.93
CA GLY A 206 4.09 -25.60 19.35
C GLY A 206 4.54 -24.47 20.27
N LYS A 207 4.89 -23.30 19.73
CA LYS A 207 5.25 -22.09 20.50
C LYS A 207 4.11 -21.07 20.42
N GLU A 208 3.66 -20.57 21.57
CA GLU A 208 2.62 -19.54 21.64
C GLU A 208 3.28 -18.16 21.70
N LEU A 209 3.17 -17.40 20.61
CA LEU A 209 3.61 -16.00 20.54
C LEU A 209 2.40 -15.09 20.39
N LYS A 210 2.53 -13.85 20.84
CA LYS A 210 1.53 -12.79 20.70
C LYS A 210 2.20 -11.43 20.50
N ILE A 211 1.42 -10.46 20.02
CA ILE A 211 1.78 -9.05 20.10
C ILE A 211 1.72 -8.65 21.58
N VAL A 212 2.81 -8.10 22.10
CA VAL A 212 2.93 -7.64 23.49
C VAL A 212 3.10 -6.12 23.61
N ALA A 213 3.36 -5.45 22.50
CA ALA A 213 3.31 -3.99 22.39
C ALA A 213 3.04 -3.59 20.93
N ASP A 214 2.22 -2.55 20.75
CA ASP A 214 2.03 -1.83 19.50
C ASP A 214 2.78 -0.50 19.60
N LEU A 215 3.73 -0.28 18.70
CA LEU A 215 4.57 0.92 18.73
C LEU A 215 3.83 2.15 18.19
N GLN A 216 2.74 1.98 17.43
CA GLN A 216 1.87 3.06 17.01
C GLN A 216 1.01 3.54 18.18
N GLU A 217 0.44 2.63 18.98
CA GLU A 217 -0.27 3.00 20.22
C GLU A 217 0.68 3.74 21.18
N ASN A 218 1.90 3.21 21.39
CA ASN A 218 2.90 3.89 22.23
C ASN A 218 3.31 5.27 21.69
N TRP A 219 3.30 5.45 20.37
CA TRP A 219 3.62 6.73 19.74
C TRP A 219 2.49 7.75 19.94
N GLU A 220 1.23 7.33 19.77
CA GLU A 220 0.05 8.15 20.02
C GLU A 220 0.04 8.65 21.48
N ASP A 221 0.32 7.76 22.44
CA ASP A 221 0.41 8.10 23.86
C ASP A 221 1.48 9.17 24.17
N LEU A 222 2.57 9.20 23.40
CA LEU A 222 3.67 10.16 23.59
C LEU A 222 3.42 11.51 22.92
N TYR A 223 2.75 11.52 21.77
CA TYR A 223 2.73 12.67 20.87
C TYR A 223 1.35 13.19 20.49
N ASP A 224 0.26 12.55 20.92
CA ASP A 224 -1.12 12.89 20.50
C ASP A 224 -1.24 12.94 18.97
N ASN A 225 -0.59 11.99 18.31
CA ASN A 225 -0.52 11.87 16.85
C ASN A 225 -0.70 10.41 16.43
N ASP A 226 -1.63 10.17 15.51
CA ASP A 226 -1.92 8.85 14.94
C ASP A 226 -0.85 8.50 13.90
N GLY A 227 0.27 7.99 14.38
CA GLY A 227 1.29 7.34 13.57
C GLY A 227 2.59 8.10 13.33
N TYR A 228 3.51 7.39 12.68
CA TYR A 228 4.85 7.84 12.31
C TYR A 228 5.14 7.53 10.82
N PRO A 229 5.91 8.40 10.12
CA PRO A 229 6.10 8.33 8.67
C PRO A 229 7.25 7.43 8.21
#